data_AF-A0A316NUL6-F1
#
_entry.id   AF-A0A316NUL6-F1
#
_cell.length_a   1.000
_cell.length_b   1.000
_cell.length_c   1.000
_cell.angle_alpha   90.00
_cell.angle_beta   90.00
_cell.angle_gamma   90.00
#
_symmetry.space_group_name_H-M   'P 1'
#
loop_
_entity.id
_entity.type
_entity.pdbx_description
1 polymer ?
#
loop_
_entity_poly.entity_id
_entity_poly.type
_entity_poly.pdbx_seq_one_letter_code
_entity_poly.pdbx_strand_id
1 'polypeptide(L)'
;MNIQNIPHQKFNIENKKEKENIRFTGAYDAISLALRFLDTNQAWGANAVDLGSMVIPRTTVDFVNRGPAAGTETARREASGTINHSLIGVYGSVAALAFAMGLNKKFGIRADRIFADNEMYDIVGQAFHNNIQQNKEKPLDFTIKNTLRDIYSNLTTNVDGEEKTLNPYQIDKIVERANNALTNSDIDGDKITKNTKQFLVNYITEATGSESDFKLKAFGKETTTNLSNFVENTYNILKTMTKKKVVEEFHRAKNFADNNFIKDIKVLNNRRTVLGMAIGSAVGMSIQPLNIYLTKKKTGS
;
A
#
# COMPACT_ATOMS: atom_id res chain seq x y z
N MET A 1 -27.86 16.56 59.69
CA MET A 1 -27.01 16.92 58.53
C MET A 1 -27.44 16.02 57.40
N ASN A 2 -28.03 16.61 56.34
CA ASN A 2 -28.73 15.90 55.27
C ASN A 2 -27.76 15.14 54.36
N ILE A 3 -28.05 13.87 54.12
CA ILE A 3 -27.39 13.03 53.12
C ILE A 3 -27.93 13.48 51.76
N GLN A 4 -27.14 14.25 51.01
CA GLN A 4 -27.47 14.61 49.63
C GLN A 4 -27.21 13.42 48.72
N ASN A 5 -28.29 12.88 48.17
CA ASN A 5 -28.30 11.87 47.13
C ASN A 5 -27.85 12.54 45.82
N ILE A 6 -26.67 12.17 45.32
CA ILE A 6 -26.16 12.68 44.03
C ILE A 6 -26.85 11.88 42.92
N PRO A 7 -27.59 12.51 42.00
CA PRO A 7 -28.33 11.79 40.97
C PRO A 7 -27.37 11.15 39.96
N HIS A 8 -27.57 9.86 39.70
CA HIS A 8 -26.93 9.13 38.61
C HIS A 8 -27.18 9.84 37.27
N GLN A 9 -26.11 10.33 36.65
CA GLN A 9 -26.13 10.79 35.26
C GLN A 9 -26.43 9.58 34.36
N LYS A 10 -27.68 9.50 33.88
CA LYS A 10 -28.05 8.67 32.74
C LYS A 10 -27.27 9.21 31.53
N PHE A 11 -26.25 8.49 31.09
CA PHE A 11 -25.68 8.73 29.77
C PHE A 11 -26.73 8.34 28.74
N ASN A 12 -27.41 9.36 28.19
CA ASN A 12 -28.32 9.23 27.08
C ASN A 12 -27.47 8.92 25.83
N ILE A 13 -27.33 7.64 25.50
CA ILE A 13 -26.73 7.20 24.23
C ILE A 13 -27.82 7.33 23.16
N GLU A 14 -28.21 8.56 22.86
CA GLU A 14 -28.99 8.89 21.67
C GLU A 14 -28.25 9.98 20.90
N ASN A 15 -27.37 9.52 20.00
CA ASN A 15 -27.08 10.15 18.73
C ASN A 15 -26.23 9.17 17.90
N LYS A 16 -26.85 8.05 17.49
CA LYS A 16 -26.50 7.41 16.21
C LYS A 16 -26.92 8.37 15.10
N LYS A 17 -26.16 9.45 14.91
CA LYS A 17 -26.09 10.06 13.59
C LYS A 17 -25.32 9.06 12.75
N GLU A 18 -26.04 8.45 11.81
CA GLU A 18 -25.47 7.72 10.69
C GLU A 18 -24.21 8.45 10.25
N LYS A 19 -23.04 7.83 10.47
CA LYS A 19 -21.89 8.16 9.65
C LYS A 19 -22.31 7.72 8.27
N GLU A 20 -22.86 8.66 7.50
CA GLU A 20 -22.90 8.54 6.05
C GLU A 20 -21.51 8.01 5.66
N ASN A 21 -21.49 6.78 5.16
CA ASN A 21 -20.37 6.33 4.38
C ASN A 21 -20.34 7.28 3.18
N ILE A 22 -19.59 8.38 3.30
CA ILE A 22 -19.28 9.25 2.18
C ILE A 22 -18.46 8.38 1.23
N ARG A 23 -19.19 7.66 0.38
CA ARG A 23 -18.64 6.94 -0.75
C ARG A 23 -18.27 8.03 -1.73
N PHE A 24 -17.03 8.49 -1.66
CA PHE A 24 -16.45 9.32 -2.70
C PHE A 24 -16.38 8.49 -3.98
N THR A 25 -17.41 8.58 -4.82
CA THR A 25 -17.43 7.95 -6.14
C THR A 25 -16.84 8.92 -7.16
N GLY A 26 -15.78 8.50 -7.87
CA GLY A 26 -15.17 9.29 -8.96
C GLY A 26 -13.70 9.68 -8.72
N ALA A 27 -13.31 10.86 -9.21
CA ALA A 27 -11.93 11.34 -9.26
C ALA A 27 -11.20 11.37 -7.91
N TYR A 28 -11.90 11.60 -6.80
CA TYR A 28 -11.31 11.56 -5.46
C TYR A 28 -10.87 10.15 -5.03
N ASP A 29 -11.59 9.10 -5.43
CA ASP A 29 -11.18 7.72 -5.12
C ASP A 29 -9.91 7.39 -5.90
N ALA A 30 -9.81 7.85 -7.16
CA ALA A 30 -8.61 7.75 -8.00
C ALA A 30 -7.41 8.53 -7.44
N ILE A 31 -7.61 9.73 -6.88
CA ILE A 31 -6.55 10.47 -6.17
C ILE A 31 -6.14 9.76 -4.89
N SER A 32 -7.08 9.23 -4.12
CA SER A 32 -6.76 8.48 -2.89
C SER A 32 -6.02 7.17 -3.17
N LEU A 33 -6.36 6.51 -4.28
CA LEU A 33 -5.71 5.32 -4.83
C LEU A 33 -4.26 5.63 -5.23
N ALA A 34 -4.09 6.75 -5.93
CA ALA A 34 -2.81 7.29 -6.34
C ALA A 34 -1.91 7.62 -5.15
N LEU A 35 -2.42 8.35 -4.16
CA LEU A 35 -1.67 8.73 -2.96
C LEU A 35 -1.25 7.49 -2.13
N ARG A 36 -2.10 6.46 -2.03
CA ARG A 36 -1.71 5.22 -1.37
C ARG A 36 -0.63 4.45 -2.11
N PHE A 37 -0.70 4.39 -3.43
CA PHE A 37 0.37 3.79 -4.23
C PHE A 37 1.71 4.47 -3.95
N LEU A 38 1.69 5.81 -3.92
CA LEU A 38 2.87 6.64 -3.65
C LEU A 38 3.41 6.40 -2.23
N ASP A 39 2.53 6.30 -1.24
CA ASP A 39 2.89 6.03 0.15
C ASP A 39 3.56 4.66 0.33
N THR A 40 3.00 3.60 -0.30
CA THR A 40 3.54 2.24 -0.18
C THR A 40 4.83 2.02 -0.97
N ASN A 41 5.06 2.81 -2.01
CA ASN A 41 6.24 2.73 -2.85
C ASN A 41 7.14 3.95 -2.57
N GLN A 42 7.94 3.91 -1.51
CA GLN A 42 8.72 5.06 -1.03
C GLN A 42 9.57 5.74 -2.11
N ALA A 43 10.18 4.95 -3.02
CA ALA A 43 10.93 5.50 -4.15
C ALA A 43 10.06 6.35 -5.08
N TRP A 44 8.79 5.97 -5.28
CA TRP A 44 7.82 6.68 -6.11
C TRP A 44 7.14 7.83 -5.34
N GLY A 45 6.85 7.63 -4.05
CA GLY A 45 6.27 8.63 -3.15
C GLY A 45 7.19 9.83 -2.91
N ALA A 46 8.49 9.60 -2.69
CA ALA A 46 9.47 10.67 -2.57
C ALA A 46 9.51 11.55 -3.82
N ASN A 47 9.47 10.94 -5.01
CA ASN A 47 9.43 11.66 -6.27
C ASN A 47 8.09 12.40 -6.48
N ALA A 48 6.98 11.90 -5.96
CA ALA A 48 5.67 12.56 -6.08
C ALA A 48 5.49 13.73 -5.11
N VAL A 49 6.09 13.69 -3.92
CA VAL A 49 6.16 14.83 -3.01
C VAL A 49 7.00 15.94 -3.64
N ASP A 50 8.15 15.62 -4.21
CA ASP A 50 8.97 16.59 -4.98
C ASP A 50 8.16 17.22 -6.12
N LEU A 51 7.40 16.40 -6.87
CA LEU A 51 6.50 16.86 -7.92
C LEU A 51 5.39 17.80 -7.43
N GLY A 52 4.66 17.40 -6.38
CA GLY A 52 3.50 18.13 -5.89
C GLY A 52 3.84 19.40 -5.11
N SER A 53 5.01 19.44 -4.47
CA SER A 53 5.44 20.55 -3.62
C SER A 53 6.44 21.51 -4.28
N MET A 54 7.19 21.05 -5.28
CA MET A 54 8.20 21.86 -5.96
C MET A 54 7.88 22.08 -7.44
N VAL A 55 7.62 21.00 -8.18
CA VAL A 55 7.49 21.07 -9.65
C VAL A 55 6.18 21.69 -10.09
N ILE A 56 5.03 21.22 -9.56
CA ILE A 56 3.70 21.75 -9.90
C ILE A 56 3.56 23.22 -9.51
N PRO A 57 3.91 23.66 -8.28
CA PRO A 57 3.78 25.05 -7.91
C PRO A 57 4.66 25.97 -8.77
N ARG A 58 5.92 25.59 -9.03
CA ARG A 58 6.84 26.41 -9.83
C ARG A 58 6.44 26.45 -11.31
N THR A 59 5.98 25.33 -11.85
CA THR A 59 5.41 25.25 -13.20
C THR A 59 4.16 26.12 -13.31
N THR A 60 3.24 26.04 -12.34
CA THR A 60 1.99 26.82 -12.34
C THR A 60 2.26 28.31 -12.22
N VAL A 61 3.18 28.71 -11.33
CA VAL A 61 3.61 30.11 -11.18
C VAL A 61 4.22 30.64 -12.49
N ASP A 62 5.05 29.86 -13.17
CA ASP A 62 5.63 30.27 -14.45
C ASP A 62 4.60 30.28 -15.60
N PHE A 63 3.60 29.38 -15.60
CA PHE A 63 2.47 29.45 -16.52
C PHE A 63 1.62 30.71 -16.33
N VAL A 64 1.34 31.07 -15.06
CA VAL A 64 0.47 32.21 -14.72
C VAL A 64 1.19 33.55 -14.88
N ASN A 65 2.45 33.65 -14.47
CA ASN A 65 3.16 34.93 -14.38
C ASN A 65 4.08 35.21 -15.58
N ARG A 66 4.53 34.17 -16.29
CA ARG A 66 5.55 34.30 -17.36
C ARG A 66 5.08 33.72 -18.70
N GLY A 67 3.83 33.27 -18.73
CA GLY A 67 3.13 32.79 -19.89
C GLY A 67 3.43 31.33 -20.25
N PRO A 68 2.67 30.79 -21.22
CA PRO A 68 2.69 29.36 -21.54
C PRO A 68 4.07 28.81 -21.91
N ALA A 69 4.92 29.62 -22.55
CA ALA A 69 6.25 29.23 -22.97
C ALA A 69 7.23 29.02 -21.79
N ALA A 70 7.16 29.88 -20.76
CA ALA A 70 8.01 29.79 -19.58
C ALA A 70 7.54 28.68 -18.63
N GLY A 71 6.22 28.56 -18.44
CA GLY A 71 5.64 27.43 -17.73
C GLY A 71 6.00 26.08 -18.38
N THR A 72 6.05 26.02 -19.72
CA THR A 72 6.46 24.81 -20.45
C THR A 72 7.96 24.53 -20.37
N GLU A 73 8.83 25.55 -20.35
CA GLU A 73 10.28 25.40 -20.13
C GLU A 73 10.59 24.89 -18.71
N THR A 74 9.91 25.42 -17.69
CA THR A 74 10.02 24.98 -16.29
C THR A 74 9.45 23.59 -16.09
N ALA A 75 8.27 23.32 -16.68
CA ALA A 75 7.71 21.97 -16.71
C ALA A 75 8.69 21.00 -17.34
N ARG A 76 9.27 21.31 -18.50
CA ARG A 76 10.28 20.48 -19.16
C ARG A 76 11.52 20.25 -18.29
N ARG A 77 12.08 21.30 -17.70
CA ARG A 77 13.32 21.24 -16.90
C ARG A 77 13.16 20.43 -15.62
N GLU A 78 11.96 20.42 -15.04
CA GLU A 78 11.67 19.70 -13.80
C GLU A 78 10.95 18.35 -14.06
N ALA A 79 10.32 18.16 -15.24
CA ALA A 79 9.72 16.90 -15.70
C ALA A 79 10.71 15.87 -16.19
N SER A 80 11.83 16.29 -16.77
CA SER A 80 12.84 15.37 -17.31
C SER A 80 13.55 14.55 -16.22
N GLY A 81 13.40 14.91 -14.95
CA GLY A 81 13.89 14.13 -13.80
C GLY A 81 12.77 13.56 -12.91
N THR A 82 11.78 14.38 -12.52
CA THR A 82 10.88 14.04 -11.39
C THR A 82 9.49 13.56 -11.83
N ILE A 83 8.90 14.11 -12.91
CA ILE A 83 7.50 13.79 -13.34
C ILE A 83 7.37 12.38 -13.92
N ASN A 84 8.36 11.93 -14.70
CA ASN A 84 8.31 10.60 -15.30
C ASN A 84 8.54 9.49 -14.26
N HIS A 85 9.22 9.76 -13.14
CA HIS A 85 9.52 8.77 -12.10
C HIS A 85 8.56 8.78 -10.90
N SER A 86 7.53 9.62 -10.88
CA SER A 86 6.61 9.75 -9.74
C SER A 86 5.17 9.44 -10.09
N LEU A 87 4.69 9.87 -11.27
CA LEU A 87 3.30 9.68 -11.68
C LEU A 87 3.01 8.35 -12.36
N ILE A 88 4.03 7.57 -12.75
CA ILE A 88 3.84 6.20 -13.29
C ILE A 88 2.96 5.37 -12.33
N GLY A 89 3.23 5.44 -11.03
CA GLY A 89 2.45 4.75 -10.02
C GLY A 89 0.97 5.15 -9.98
N VAL A 90 0.74 6.46 -10.09
CA VAL A 90 -0.59 7.08 -10.10
C VAL A 90 -1.37 6.72 -11.37
N TYR A 91 -0.76 6.96 -12.53
CA TYR A 91 -1.32 6.61 -13.84
C TYR A 91 -1.61 5.12 -13.94
N GLY A 92 -0.67 4.30 -13.47
CA GLY A 92 -0.79 2.86 -13.43
C GLY A 92 -1.96 2.39 -12.58
N SER A 93 -2.11 2.95 -11.38
CA SER A 93 -3.20 2.60 -10.46
C SER A 93 -4.57 2.97 -11.02
N VAL A 94 -4.71 4.16 -11.61
CA VAL A 94 -5.97 4.60 -12.24
C VAL A 94 -6.27 3.78 -13.50
N ALA A 95 -5.28 3.56 -14.37
CA ALA A 95 -5.46 2.80 -15.59
C ALA A 95 -5.78 1.31 -15.32
N ALA A 96 -5.31 0.77 -14.20
CA ALA A 96 -5.56 -0.62 -13.83
C ALA A 96 -6.88 -0.81 -13.04
N LEU A 97 -7.72 0.22 -12.88
CA LEU A 97 -8.99 0.12 -12.14
C LEU A 97 -9.91 -0.98 -12.70
N ALA A 98 -10.01 -1.13 -14.02
CA ALA A 98 -10.84 -2.17 -14.62
C ALA A 98 -10.34 -3.58 -14.27
N PHE A 99 -9.02 -3.80 -14.27
CA PHE A 99 -8.42 -5.05 -13.82
C PHE A 99 -8.69 -5.29 -12.33
N ALA A 100 -8.51 -4.27 -11.49
CA ALA A 100 -8.80 -4.36 -10.07
C ALA A 100 -10.28 -4.69 -9.79
N MET A 101 -11.23 -4.06 -10.49
CA MET A 101 -12.66 -4.37 -10.41
C MET A 101 -12.96 -5.82 -10.81
N GLY A 102 -12.29 -6.33 -11.85
CA GLY A 102 -12.38 -7.74 -12.25
C GLY A 102 -11.95 -8.69 -11.14
N LEU A 103 -10.81 -8.41 -10.50
CA LEU A 103 -10.33 -9.21 -9.37
C LEU A 103 -11.23 -9.08 -8.13
N ASN A 104 -11.74 -7.88 -7.86
CA ASN A 104 -12.70 -7.64 -6.77
C ASN A 104 -13.93 -8.52 -6.94
N LYS A 105 -14.50 -8.60 -8.15
CA LYS A 105 -15.64 -9.48 -8.46
C LYS A 105 -15.26 -10.96 -8.36
N LYS A 106 -14.12 -11.34 -8.95
CA LYS A 106 -13.64 -12.73 -9.00
C LYS A 106 -13.42 -13.29 -7.59
N PHE A 107 -12.67 -12.58 -6.75
CA PHE A 107 -12.20 -13.07 -5.45
C PHE A 107 -12.93 -12.48 -4.24
N GLY A 108 -13.82 -11.49 -4.42
CA GLY A 108 -14.51 -10.86 -3.28
C GLY A 108 -13.57 -10.02 -2.41
N ILE A 109 -12.65 -9.30 -3.06
CA ILE A 109 -11.56 -8.53 -2.43
C ILE A 109 -11.65 -7.05 -2.80
N ARG A 110 -10.77 -6.22 -2.22
CA ARG A 110 -10.52 -4.83 -2.62
C ARG A 110 -9.10 -4.66 -3.15
N ALA A 111 -8.80 -5.33 -4.27
CA ALA A 111 -7.51 -5.28 -4.96
C ALA A 111 -7.11 -3.86 -5.37
N ASP A 112 -8.09 -2.98 -5.61
CA ASP A 112 -7.87 -1.54 -5.80
C ASP A 112 -7.09 -0.92 -4.62
N ARG A 113 -7.22 -1.45 -3.41
CA ARG A 113 -6.64 -0.85 -2.20
C ARG A 113 -5.32 -1.47 -1.74
N ILE A 114 -4.77 -2.44 -2.48
CA ILE A 114 -3.55 -3.15 -2.08
C ILE A 114 -2.39 -2.73 -2.98
N PHE A 115 -1.28 -2.30 -2.39
CA PHE A 115 -0.14 -1.70 -3.10
C PHE A 115 1.21 -2.27 -2.65
N ALA A 116 1.24 -3.57 -2.36
CA ALA A 116 2.48 -4.28 -2.09
C ALA A 116 3.21 -4.63 -3.40
N ASP A 117 4.54 -4.73 -3.32
CA ASP A 117 5.37 -5.25 -4.40
C ASP A 117 5.16 -6.77 -4.60
N ASN A 118 5.68 -7.30 -5.72
CA ASN A 118 5.48 -8.70 -6.09
C ASN A 118 6.21 -9.66 -5.15
N GLU A 119 7.37 -9.26 -4.65
CA GLU A 119 8.20 -10.02 -3.72
C GLU A 119 7.49 -10.21 -2.38
N MET A 120 6.79 -9.17 -1.88
CA MET A 120 5.96 -9.23 -0.68
C MET A 120 4.77 -10.17 -0.87
N TYR A 121 4.10 -10.15 -2.03
CA TYR A 121 3.08 -11.14 -2.35
C TYR A 121 3.63 -12.56 -2.43
N ASP A 122 4.82 -12.74 -2.99
CA ASP A 122 5.49 -14.04 -3.06
C ASP A 122 5.80 -14.55 -1.66
N ILE A 123 6.42 -13.73 -0.81
CA ILE A 123 6.81 -14.13 0.55
C ILE A 123 5.60 -14.42 1.44
N VAL A 124 4.67 -13.46 1.55
CA VAL A 124 3.46 -13.61 2.40
C VAL A 124 2.57 -14.71 1.85
N GLY A 125 2.39 -14.77 0.53
CA GLY A 125 1.59 -15.78 -0.13
C GLY A 125 2.17 -17.19 0.01
N GLN A 126 3.49 -17.34 -0.08
CA GLN A 126 4.14 -18.64 0.07
C GLN A 126 4.12 -19.11 1.53
N ALA A 127 4.33 -18.23 2.51
CA ALA A 127 4.12 -18.56 3.92
C ALA A 127 2.68 -19.02 4.17
N PHE A 128 1.69 -18.29 3.66
CA PHE A 128 0.28 -18.66 3.79
C PHE A 128 -0.03 -20.00 3.11
N HIS A 129 0.47 -20.21 1.89
CA HIS A 129 0.31 -21.45 1.14
C HIS A 129 0.90 -22.65 1.86
N ASN A 130 2.12 -22.52 2.41
CA ASN A 130 2.76 -23.59 3.16
C ASN A 130 1.93 -23.93 4.41
N ASN A 131 1.52 -22.91 5.18
CA ASN A 131 0.76 -23.11 6.40
C ASN A 131 -0.63 -23.71 6.15
N ILE A 132 -1.33 -23.29 5.10
CA ILE A 132 -2.67 -23.81 4.80
C ILE A 132 -2.62 -25.22 4.20
N GLN A 133 -1.57 -25.57 3.46
CA GLN A 133 -1.39 -26.91 2.91
C GLN A 133 -0.89 -27.91 3.96
N GLN A 134 -0.03 -27.50 4.88
CA GLN A 134 0.48 -28.35 5.96
C GLN A 134 -0.56 -28.56 7.08
N ASN A 135 -1.46 -27.59 7.28
CA ASN A 135 -2.39 -27.59 8.41
C ASN A 135 -3.87 -27.57 7.95
N LYS A 136 -4.22 -28.36 6.93
CA LYS A 136 -5.56 -28.36 6.31
C LYS A 136 -6.72 -28.58 7.28
N GLU A 137 -6.49 -29.32 8.35
CA GLU A 137 -7.49 -29.65 9.37
C GLU A 137 -7.59 -28.59 10.47
N LYS A 138 -6.65 -27.63 10.50
CA LYS A 138 -6.64 -26.58 11.52
C LYS A 138 -7.52 -25.40 11.09
N PRO A 139 -8.10 -24.67 12.06
CA PRO A 139 -8.84 -23.46 11.77
C PRO A 139 -7.99 -22.42 11.05
N LEU A 140 -8.60 -21.57 10.22
CA LEU A 140 -7.92 -20.50 9.49
C LEU A 140 -7.12 -19.55 10.42
N ASP A 141 -7.60 -19.31 11.64
CA ASP A 141 -6.88 -18.55 12.68
C ASP A 141 -5.48 -19.10 12.95
N PHE A 142 -5.33 -20.43 12.98
CA PHE A 142 -4.05 -21.09 13.18
C PHE A 142 -3.09 -20.82 12.00
N THR A 143 -3.61 -20.93 10.77
CA THR A 143 -2.86 -20.59 9.55
C THR A 143 -2.40 -19.13 9.56
N ILE A 144 -3.27 -18.20 9.95
CA ILE A 144 -2.94 -16.77 10.04
C ILE A 144 -1.83 -16.53 11.05
N LYS A 145 -1.95 -17.08 12.26
CA LYS A 145 -0.94 -16.94 13.32
C LYS A 145 0.43 -17.44 12.89
N ASN A 146 0.50 -18.62 12.28
CA ASN A 146 1.79 -19.16 11.84
C ASN A 146 2.36 -18.40 10.64
N THR A 147 1.50 -17.94 9.73
CA THR A 147 1.95 -17.07 8.63
C THR A 147 2.54 -15.77 9.18
N LEU A 148 1.89 -15.13 10.16
CA LEU A 148 2.44 -13.94 10.81
C LEU A 148 3.78 -14.26 11.50
N ARG A 149 3.90 -15.39 12.21
CA ARG A 149 5.17 -15.81 12.82
C ARG A 149 6.28 -15.97 11.78
N ASP A 150 6.02 -16.66 10.67
CA ASP A 150 7.00 -16.82 9.59
C ASP A 150 7.47 -15.46 9.08
N ILE A 151 6.54 -14.53 8.87
CA ILE A 151 6.84 -13.19 8.34
C ILE A 151 7.66 -12.35 9.32
N TYR A 152 7.23 -12.24 10.58
CA TYR A 152 7.94 -11.42 11.57
C TYR A 152 9.26 -12.05 12.04
N SER A 153 9.43 -13.37 11.92
CA SER A 153 10.71 -14.03 12.24
C SER A 153 11.79 -13.80 11.17
N ASN A 154 11.38 -13.49 9.94
CA ASN A 154 12.28 -13.21 8.81
C ASN A 154 12.43 -11.71 8.52
N LEU A 155 11.94 -10.86 9.44
CA LEU A 155 12.01 -9.42 9.36
C LEU A 155 13.29 -8.93 10.05
N THR A 156 14.12 -8.19 9.33
CA THR A 156 15.36 -7.61 9.84
C THR A 156 15.46 -6.12 9.51
N THR A 157 16.28 -5.38 10.25
CA THR A 157 16.64 -3.99 9.95
C THR A 157 18.09 -3.77 10.36
N ASN A 158 18.79 -2.82 9.74
CA ASN A 158 20.14 -2.46 10.16
C ASN A 158 20.11 -1.17 10.98
N VAL A 159 20.73 -1.20 12.16
CA VAL A 159 20.90 -0.03 13.04
C VAL A 159 22.36 0.02 13.43
N ASP A 160 23.03 1.16 13.14
CA ASP A 160 24.45 1.37 13.44
C ASP A 160 25.39 0.28 12.91
N GLY A 161 25.05 -0.31 11.75
CA GLY A 161 25.83 -1.37 11.11
C GLY A 161 25.57 -2.77 11.68
N GLU A 162 24.66 -2.92 12.64
CA GLU A 162 24.23 -4.19 13.18
C GLU A 162 22.85 -4.60 12.66
N GLU A 163 22.71 -5.84 12.22
CA GLU A 163 21.41 -6.42 11.89
C GLU A 163 20.62 -6.69 13.17
N LYS A 164 19.47 -6.03 13.31
CA LYS A 164 18.52 -6.22 14.39
C LYS A 164 17.35 -7.07 13.92
N THR A 165 16.93 -7.99 14.79
CA THR A 165 15.81 -8.91 14.57
C THR A 165 14.89 -8.90 15.79
N LEU A 166 13.67 -9.42 15.62
CA LEU A 166 12.71 -9.58 16.71
C LEU A 166 12.97 -10.90 17.44
N ASN A 167 12.94 -10.88 18.77
CA ASN A 167 13.01 -12.10 19.57
C ASN A 167 11.64 -12.83 19.60
N PRO A 168 11.59 -14.11 19.98
CA PRO A 168 10.34 -14.90 19.96
C PRO A 168 9.20 -14.29 20.77
N TYR A 169 9.50 -13.69 21.93
CA TYR A 169 8.50 -13.05 22.79
C TYR A 169 7.88 -11.80 22.14
N GLN A 170 8.71 -10.99 21.48
CA GLN A 170 8.25 -9.83 20.71
C GLN A 170 7.38 -10.27 19.53
N ILE A 171 7.81 -11.31 18.82
CA ILE A 171 7.05 -11.89 17.70
C ILE A 171 5.68 -12.36 18.17
N ASP A 172 5.58 -13.09 19.29
CA ASP A 172 4.29 -13.58 19.78
C ASP A 172 3.32 -12.44 20.13
N LYS A 173 3.80 -11.35 20.75
CA LYS A 173 2.96 -10.17 21.02
C LYS A 173 2.47 -9.49 19.74
N ILE A 174 3.35 -9.35 18.76
CA ILE A 174 3.03 -8.78 17.44
C ILE A 174 1.97 -9.65 16.74
N VAL A 175 2.19 -10.96 16.72
CA VAL A 175 1.30 -11.96 16.11
C VAL A 175 -0.06 -11.93 16.77
N GLU A 176 -0.12 -11.89 18.11
CA GLU A 176 -1.39 -11.81 18.84
C GLU A 176 -2.18 -10.57 18.43
N ARG A 177 -1.53 -9.40 18.45
CA ARG A 177 -2.18 -8.13 18.10
C ARG A 177 -2.64 -8.09 16.65
N ALA A 178 -1.79 -8.51 15.72
CA ALA A 178 -2.09 -8.53 14.28
C ALA A 178 -3.19 -9.54 13.96
N ASN A 179 -3.12 -10.74 14.53
CA ASN A 179 -4.12 -11.78 14.33
C ASN A 179 -5.50 -11.37 14.85
N ASN A 180 -5.56 -10.77 16.06
CA ASN A 180 -6.80 -10.24 16.59
C ASN A 180 -7.42 -9.18 15.67
N ALA A 181 -6.60 -8.33 15.04
CA ALA A 181 -7.08 -7.34 14.08
C ALA A 181 -7.52 -7.96 12.73
N LEU A 182 -6.99 -9.12 12.34
CA LEU A 182 -7.36 -9.82 11.11
C LEU A 182 -8.67 -10.62 11.26
N THR A 183 -8.89 -11.18 12.45
CA THR A 183 -9.96 -12.14 12.75
C THR A 183 -11.19 -11.53 13.43
N ASN A 184 -11.06 -10.38 14.09
CA ASN A 184 -12.20 -9.73 14.73
C ASN A 184 -13.21 -9.20 13.69
N SER A 185 -14.44 -9.73 13.73
CA SER A 185 -15.54 -9.37 12.82
C SER A 185 -16.10 -7.96 13.03
N ASP A 186 -15.89 -7.35 14.20
CA ASP A 186 -16.29 -5.96 14.46
C ASP A 186 -15.37 -4.94 13.75
N ILE A 187 -14.21 -5.40 13.29
CA ILE A 187 -13.27 -4.64 12.47
C ILE A 187 -13.48 -5.10 11.01
N ASP A 188 -14.65 -4.78 10.46
CA ASP A 188 -14.98 -5.05 9.05
C ASP A 188 -14.32 -4.01 8.14
N GLY A 189 -12.98 -4.04 8.12
CA GLY A 189 -12.16 -3.19 7.28
C GLY A 189 -11.21 -4.03 6.44
N ASP A 190 -11.17 -3.76 5.14
CA ASP A 190 -10.08 -4.21 4.26
C ASP A 190 -8.76 -3.46 4.53
N LYS A 191 -8.65 -2.78 5.69
CA LYS A 191 -7.51 -1.96 6.12
C LYS A 191 -7.27 -2.13 7.60
N ILE A 192 -6.01 -2.08 7.97
CA ILE A 192 -5.60 -2.05 9.37
C ILE A 192 -6.14 -0.79 10.07
N THR A 193 -6.60 -0.93 11.32
CA THR A 193 -7.03 0.23 12.11
C THR A 193 -5.82 1.09 12.49
N LYS A 194 -6.01 2.41 12.62
CA LYS A 194 -4.95 3.33 13.04
C LYS A 194 -4.30 2.89 14.36
N ASN A 195 -5.10 2.46 15.33
CA ASN A 195 -4.61 2.02 16.64
C ASN A 195 -3.79 0.74 16.56
N THR A 196 -4.22 -0.24 15.75
CA THR A 196 -3.43 -1.46 15.54
C THR A 196 -2.12 -1.14 14.82
N LYS A 197 -2.17 -0.34 13.74
CA LYS A 197 -0.98 0.06 13.00
C LYS A 197 0.03 0.78 13.90
N GLN A 198 -0.43 1.80 14.64
CA GLN A 198 0.43 2.59 15.52
C GLN A 198 1.04 1.74 16.64
N PHE A 199 0.27 0.82 17.24
CA PHE A 199 0.83 -0.11 18.23
C PHE A 199 1.93 -0.98 17.62
N LEU A 200 1.67 -1.59 16.46
CA LEU A 200 2.63 -2.51 15.84
C LEU A 200 3.92 -1.78 15.43
N VAL A 201 3.78 -0.59 14.82
CA VAL A 201 4.92 0.25 14.46
C VAL A 201 5.72 0.61 15.71
N ASN A 202 5.10 1.26 16.70
CA ASN A 202 5.80 1.68 17.91
C ASN A 202 6.49 0.50 18.63
N TYR A 203 5.79 -0.63 18.78
CA TYR A 203 6.33 -1.78 19.47
C TYR A 203 7.54 -2.40 18.75
N ILE A 204 7.51 -2.45 17.42
CA ILE A 204 8.64 -2.94 16.62
C ILE A 204 9.78 -1.91 16.65
N THR A 205 9.48 -0.61 16.53
CA THR A 205 10.49 0.46 16.65
C THR A 205 11.20 0.41 18.00
N GLU A 206 10.46 0.25 19.11
CA GLU A 206 11.02 0.10 20.45
C GLU A 206 11.90 -1.16 20.57
N ALA A 207 11.54 -2.23 19.85
CA ALA A 207 12.29 -3.48 19.87
C ALA A 207 13.56 -3.45 19.02
N THR A 208 13.56 -2.76 17.88
CA THR A 208 14.64 -2.81 16.89
C THR A 208 15.46 -1.52 16.80
N GLY A 209 14.93 -0.40 17.29
CA GLY A 209 15.57 0.92 17.19
C GLY A 209 15.45 1.60 15.82
N SER A 210 14.64 1.08 14.89
CA SER A 210 14.48 1.64 13.54
C SER A 210 13.02 1.71 13.10
N GLU A 211 12.71 2.69 12.25
CA GLU A 211 11.45 2.76 11.47
C GLU A 211 11.67 2.61 9.96
N SER A 212 12.91 2.68 9.49
CA SER A 212 13.28 2.65 8.07
C SER A 212 14.02 1.36 7.69
N ASP A 213 14.04 1.06 6.39
CA ASP A 213 14.91 0.05 5.78
C ASP A 213 14.77 -1.36 6.34
N PHE A 214 13.53 -1.75 6.67
CA PHE A 214 13.22 -3.11 7.06
C PHE A 214 13.27 -4.02 5.85
N LYS A 215 14.01 -5.12 5.98
CA LYS A 215 14.16 -6.17 4.99
C LYS A 215 13.37 -7.40 5.41
N LEU A 216 12.54 -7.90 4.52
CA LEU A 216 11.90 -9.20 4.66
C LEU A 216 12.58 -10.18 3.71
N LYS A 217 13.24 -11.20 4.25
CA LYS A 217 13.96 -12.21 3.47
C LYS A 217 13.47 -13.61 3.79
N ALA A 218 12.68 -14.19 2.89
CA ALA A 218 12.19 -15.55 3.05
C ALA A 218 11.96 -16.22 1.70
N PHE A 219 11.99 -17.55 1.69
CA PHE A 219 11.72 -18.37 0.49
C PHE A 219 12.54 -17.99 -0.76
N GLY A 220 13.78 -17.51 -0.57
CA GLY A 220 14.65 -17.09 -1.68
C GLY A 220 14.25 -15.75 -2.32
N LYS A 221 13.38 -14.97 -1.67
CA LYS A 221 12.95 -13.64 -2.06
C LYS A 221 13.31 -12.62 -0.99
N GLU A 222 13.46 -11.37 -1.41
CA GLU A 222 13.77 -10.24 -0.54
C GLU A 222 12.98 -9.01 -0.97
N THR A 223 12.41 -8.28 -0.02
CA THR A 223 11.86 -6.93 -0.23
C THR A 223 12.31 -6.00 0.90
N THR A 224 12.43 -4.71 0.62
CA THR A 224 12.82 -3.67 1.58
C THR A 224 11.80 -2.54 1.58
N THR A 225 11.35 -2.12 2.77
CA THR A 225 10.41 -1.00 2.92
C THR A 225 10.49 -0.41 4.34
N ASN A 226 9.85 0.73 4.60
CA ASN A 226 9.70 1.23 5.96
C ASN A 226 8.72 0.37 6.79
N LEU A 227 8.83 0.46 8.11
CA LEU A 227 8.04 -0.34 9.03
C LEU A 227 6.52 -0.12 8.90
N SER A 228 6.12 1.14 8.72
CA SER A 228 4.71 1.53 8.57
C SER A 228 4.06 0.84 7.35
N ASN A 229 4.75 0.84 6.22
CA ASN A 229 4.35 0.21 4.99
C ASN A 229 4.41 -1.31 5.09
N PHE A 230 5.45 -1.85 5.71
CA PHE A 230 5.56 -3.29 5.97
C PHE A 230 4.34 -3.81 6.75
N VAL A 231 4.01 -3.16 7.87
CA VAL A 231 2.87 -3.53 8.73
C VAL A 231 1.55 -3.42 7.96
N GLU A 232 1.33 -2.33 7.23
CA GLU A 232 0.11 -2.13 6.45
C GLU A 232 -0.02 -3.13 5.30
N ASN A 233 1.04 -3.35 4.53
CA ASN A 233 1.05 -4.28 3.41
C ASN A 233 0.85 -5.72 3.88
N THR A 234 1.56 -6.15 4.93
CA THR A 234 1.39 -7.48 5.52
C THR A 234 -0.07 -7.70 5.93
N TYR A 235 -0.67 -6.73 6.64
CA TYR A 235 -2.07 -6.82 7.05
C TYR A 235 -3.02 -6.89 5.85
N ASN A 236 -2.87 -5.98 4.88
CA ASN A 236 -3.78 -5.89 3.74
C ASN A 236 -3.72 -7.16 2.87
N ILE A 237 -2.51 -7.71 2.66
CA ILE A 237 -2.32 -8.98 1.96
C ILE A 237 -3.01 -10.10 2.73
N LEU A 238 -2.71 -10.27 4.02
CA LEU A 238 -3.29 -11.36 4.81
C LEU A 238 -4.81 -11.24 4.93
N LYS A 239 -5.35 -10.04 5.15
CA LYS A 239 -6.80 -9.79 5.19
C LYS A 239 -7.48 -10.15 3.87
N THR A 240 -6.77 -10.01 2.76
CA THR A 240 -7.24 -10.46 1.44
C THR A 240 -7.21 -11.98 1.34
N MET A 241 -6.16 -12.61 1.85
CA MET A 241 -6.00 -14.06 1.88
C MET A 241 -7.00 -14.76 2.80
N THR A 242 -7.57 -14.07 3.80
CA THR A 242 -8.65 -14.63 4.63
C THR A 242 -10.02 -14.62 3.97
N LYS A 243 -10.19 -13.98 2.80
CA LYS A 243 -11.47 -13.98 2.08
C LYS A 243 -11.75 -15.36 1.52
N LYS A 244 -12.99 -15.83 1.68
CA LYS A 244 -13.44 -17.20 1.34
C LYS A 244 -12.95 -17.69 -0.03
N LYS A 245 -13.17 -16.92 -1.10
CA LYS A 245 -12.77 -17.34 -2.45
C LYS A 245 -11.25 -17.41 -2.64
N VAL A 246 -10.49 -16.59 -1.91
CA VAL A 246 -9.02 -16.63 -1.94
C VAL A 246 -8.53 -17.87 -1.21
N VAL A 247 -9.08 -18.16 -0.02
CA VAL A 247 -8.82 -19.40 0.72
C VAL A 247 -9.09 -20.63 -0.14
N GLU A 248 -10.20 -20.67 -0.88
CA GLU A 248 -10.53 -21.74 -1.82
C GLU A 248 -9.45 -21.94 -2.92
N GLU A 249 -8.89 -20.86 -3.47
CA GLU A 249 -7.77 -20.95 -4.43
C GLU A 249 -6.51 -21.53 -3.77
N PHE A 250 -6.21 -21.13 -2.52
CA PHE A 250 -5.07 -21.68 -1.79
C PHE A 250 -5.21 -23.15 -1.47
N HIS A 251 -6.41 -23.64 -1.15
CA HIS A 251 -6.67 -25.07 -0.97
C HIS A 251 -6.57 -25.85 -2.29
N ARG A 252 -7.05 -25.27 -3.40
CA ARG A 252 -7.06 -25.91 -4.72
C ARG A 252 -5.67 -26.05 -5.33
N ALA A 253 -4.81 -25.04 -5.13
CA ALA A 253 -3.47 -25.03 -5.69
C ALA A 253 -2.59 -26.12 -5.06
N LYS A 254 -2.02 -27.01 -5.88
CA LYS A 254 -1.06 -28.03 -5.42
C LYS A 254 0.29 -27.41 -5.07
N ASN A 255 0.75 -26.47 -5.89
CA ASN A 255 1.96 -25.70 -5.67
C ASN A 255 1.61 -24.20 -5.56
N PHE A 256 2.44 -23.44 -4.85
CA PHE A 256 2.27 -21.99 -4.74
C PHE A 256 2.18 -21.31 -6.12
N ALA A 257 3.05 -21.73 -7.04
CA ALA A 257 3.10 -21.23 -8.42
C ALA A 257 1.84 -21.51 -9.24
N ASP A 258 0.93 -22.39 -8.79
CA ASP A 258 -0.31 -22.72 -9.48
C ASP A 258 -1.51 -21.89 -8.99
N ASN A 259 -1.34 -21.12 -7.92
CA ASN A 259 -2.42 -20.34 -7.32
C ASN A 259 -2.88 -19.17 -8.23
N ASN A 260 -4.15 -19.17 -8.64
CA ASN A 260 -4.66 -18.16 -9.56
C ASN A 260 -4.76 -16.77 -8.93
N PHE A 261 -5.08 -16.69 -7.63
CA PHE A 261 -5.13 -15.40 -6.92
C PHE A 261 -3.75 -14.72 -6.94
N ILE A 262 -2.68 -15.47 -6.61
CA ILE A 262 -1.31 -14.96 -6.63
C ILE A 262 -0.89 -14.54 -8.04
N LYS A 263 -1.20 -15.34 -9.07
CA LYS A 263 -0.93 -14.97 -10.47
C LYS A 263 -1.64 -13.67 -10.84
N ASP A 264 -2.93 -13.59 -10.58
CA ASP A 264 -3.77 -12.46 -10.98
C ASP A 264 -3.38 -11.16 -10.25
N ILE A 265 -3.07 -11.22 -8.96
CA ILE A 265 -2.69 -10.03 -8.19
C ILE A 265 -1.32 -9.49 -8.64
N LYS A 266 -0.38 -10.38 -8.99
CA LYS A 266 0.92 -9.99 -9.57
C LYS A 266 0.76 -9.44 -10.98
N VAL A 267 -0.14 -10.00 -11.79
CA VAL A 267 -0.50 -9.43 -13.10
C VAL A 267 -1.08 -8.03 -12.95
N LEU A 268 -1.97 -7.80 -11.96
CA LEU A 268 -2.48 -6.47 -11.67
C LEU A 268 -1.34 -5.49 -11.33
N ASN A 269 -0.38 -5.90 -10.49
CA ASN A 269 0.75 -5.06 -10.12
C ASN A 269 1.63 -4.73 -11.33
N ASN A 270 1.96 -5.73 -12.15
CA ASN A 270 2.72 -5.52 -13.40
C ASN A 270 1.96 -4.61 -14.37
N ARG A 271 0.64 -4.76 -14.49
CA ARG A 271 -0.20 -3.90 -15.34
C ARG A 271 -0.22 -2.47 -14.86
N ARG A 272 -0.27 -2.23 -13.54
CA ARG A 272 -0.13 -0.89 -12.96
C ARG A 272 1.20 -0.28 -13.42
N THR A 273 2.31 -0.98 -13.22
CA THR A 273 3.63 -0.48 -13.63
C THR A 273 3.71 -0.21 -15.13
N VAL A 274 3.29 -1.16 -15.98
CA VAL A 274 3.36 -1.02 -17.45
C VAL A 274 2.45 0.08 -17.98
N LEU A 275 1.19 0.15 -17.54
CA LEU A 275 0.26 1.21 -17.97
C LEU A 275 0.71 2.57 -17.46
N GLY A 276 1.23 2.61 -16.24
CA GLY A 276 1.87 3.79 -15.67
C GLY A 276 3.01 4.30 -16.53
N MET A 277 3.92 3.40 -16.91
CA MET A 277 5.05 3.69 -17.80
C MET A 277 4.55 4.17 -19.16
N ALA A 278 3.58 3.48 -19.77
CA ALA A 278 3.05 3.85 -21.08
C ALA A 278 2.42 5.25 -21.09
N ILE A 279 1.63 5.59 -20.06
CA ILE A 279 1.03 6.92 -19.92
C ILE A 279 2.11 7.97 -19.65
N GLY A 280 3.05 7.70 -18.73
CA GLY A 280 4.20 8.57 -18.47
C GLY A 280 5.02 8.85 -19.72
N SER A 281 5.34 7.81 -20.50
CA SER A 281 6.04 7.91 -21.79
C SER A 281 5.24 8.69 -22.82
N ALA A 282 3.94 8.46 -22.98
CA ALA A 282 3.10 9.20 -23.92
C ALA A 282 3.03 10.69 -23.58
N VAL A 283 2.88 11.03 -22.29
CA VAL A 283 2.97 12.42 -21.80
C VAL A 283 4.35 13.00 -22.11
N GLY A 284 5.43 12.29 -21.75
CA GLY A 284 6.81 12.71 -22.03
C GLY A 284 7.10 12.95 -23.52
N MET A 285 6.60 12.08 -24.40
CA MET A 285 6.75 12.21 -25.86
C MET A 285 5.91 13.36 -26.42
N SER A 286 4.70 13.59 -25.91
CA SER A 286 3.84 14.70 -26.34
C SER A 286 4.41 16.09 -26.05
N ILE A 287 5.37 16.18 -25.13
CA ILE A 287 6.08 17.40 -24.76
C ILE A 287 7.25 17.69 -25.73
N GLN A 288 7.76 16.71 -26.46
CA GLN A 288 8.89 16.90 -27.38
C GLN A 288 8.57 17.84 -28.57
N PRO A 289 7.42 17.73 -29.27
CA PRO A 289 7.05 18.67 -30.32
C PRO A 289 6.84 20.11 -29.80
N LEU A 290 6.30 20.25 -28.58
CA LEU A 290 6.15 21.54 -27.91
C LEU A 290 7.52 22.16 -27.57
N ASN A 291 8.49 21.36 -27.13
CA ASN A 291 9.86 21.81 -26.91
C ASN A 291 10.54 22.29 -28.18
N ILE A 292 10.37 21.55 -29.29
CA ILE A 292 10.89 21.97 -30.60
C ILE A 292 10.23 23.29 -31.00
N TYR A 293 8.89 23.40 -30.91
CA TYR A 293 8.15 24.61 -31.25
C TYR A 293 8.59 25.84 -30.43
N LEU A 294 8.75 25.68 -29.11
CA LEU A 294 9.21 26.76 -28.24
C LEU A 294 10.68 27.12 -28.46
N THR A 295 11.55 26.15 -28.72
CA THR A 295 12.94 26.41 -29.10
C THR A 295 12.99 27.17 -30.42
N LYS A 296 12.27 26.73 -31.45
CA LYS A 296 12.18 27.44 -32.74
C LYS A 296 11.70 28.89 -32.59
N LYS A 297 10.70 29.11 -31.73
CA LYS A 297 10.18 30.46 -31.44
C LYS A 297 11.17 31.35 -30.66
N LYS A 298 12.04 30.77 -29.84
CA LYS A 298 13.04 31.48 -29.02
C LYS A 298 14.36 31.72 -29.76
N THR A 299 14.75 30.84 -30.69
CA THR A 299 16.00 30.92 -31.46
C THR A 299 15.82 31.42 -32.90
N GLY A 300 14.59 31.54 -33.40
CA GLY A 300 14.31 32.12 -34.72
C GLY A 300 14.66 31.23 -35.92
N SER A 301 14.69 29.90 -35.76
CA SER A 301 14.88 28.91 -36.84
C SER A 301 13.90 27.76 -36.71
#